data_AF-A0A3B0W1E3-F1
#
_entry.id   AF-A0A3B0W1E3-F1
#
_cell.length_a   1.000
_cell.length_b   1.000
_cell.length_c   1.000
_cell.angle_alpha   90.00
_cell.angle_beta   90.00
_cell.angle_gamma   90.00
#
_symmetry.space_group_name_H-M   'P 1'
#
loop_
_entity.id
_entity.type
_entity.pdbx_description
1 polymer ?
#
loop_
_entity_poly.entity_id
_entity_poly.type
_entity_poly.pdbx_seq_one_letter_code
_entity_poly.pdbx_strand_id
1 'polypeptide(L)'
;MTCTSQVDIKTVQALLTALQNDNQEEVAALLDDLTQLRESELYQRLNSLTNNLHGTLDELVDNQLLLQTKHDIPDVTERLEYVLSSTAEACDKTLASTEKAMEISESIQTFIQENLTDEQQAQIETRLNTLNTELTNILLAQSFQDLTGQVLNRVVLIISSLEQSLIQLISESRHDYDAIPDREEGSEQTSAEMKGIGPNVTQKSKQDSLDAQDDVDDLLGELGI
;
A
#
# COMPACT_ATOMS: atom_id res chain seq x y z
N MET A 1 21.33 35.92 -5.79
CA MET A 1 21.08 37.37 -5.98
C MET A 1 21.26 38.06 -4.63
N THR A 2 22.25 38.93 -4.53
CA THR A 2 22.60 39.69 -3.32
C THR A 2 21.73 40.94 -3.22
N CYS A 3 20.68 40.91 -2.40
CA CYS A 3 19.88 42.10 -2.11
C CYS A 3 20.47 42.79 -0.88
N THR A 4 21.30 43.78 -1.17
CA THR A 4 21.89 44.77 -0.27
C THR A 4 20.79 45.44 0.56
N SER A 5 20.97 45.47 1.88
CA SER A 5 20.31 46.33 2.87
C SER A 5 19.71 47.60 2.25
N GLN A 6 18.38 47.67 2.13
CA GLN A 6 17.67 48.87 1.68
C GLN A 6 17.46 49.86 2.83
N VAL A 7 18.46 50.02 3.70
CA VAL A 7 18.55 51.16 4.60
C VAL A 7 19.05 52.32 3.73
N ASP A 8 18.12 53.14 3.24
CA ASP A 8 18.47 54.27 2.38
C ASP A 8 19.41 55.22 3.14
N ILE A 9 20.47 55.70 2.48
CA ILE A 9 21.49 56.57 3.09
C ILE A 9 20.82 57.82 3.68
N LYS A 10 19.72 58.26 3.09
CA LYS A 10 18.89 59.37 3.58
C LYS A 10 18.29 59.09 4.95
N THR A 11 17.82 57.87 5.22
CA THR A 11 17.23 57.47 6.51
C THR A 11 18.30 57.42 7.61
N VAL A 12 19.51 56.96 7.27
CA VAL A 12 20.67 56.99 8.19
C VAL A 12 21.12 58.41 8.48
N GLN A 13 21.11 59.29 7.46
CA GLN A 13 21.44 60.71 7.63
C GLN A 13 20.38 61.46 8.46
N ALA A 14 19.10 61.14 8.27
CA ALA A 14 18.00 61.68 9.08
C ALA A 14 18.11 61.23 10.55
N LEU A 15 18.40 59.95 10.79
CA LEU A 15 18.63 59.41 12.13
C LEU A 15 19.83 60.08 12.81
N LEU A 16 20.94 60.27 12.07
CA LEU A 16 22.13 60.95 12.58
C LEU A 16 21.83 62.41 12.94
N THR A 17 21.03 63.10 12.13
CA THR A 17 20.63 64.50 12.38
C THR A 17 19.69 64.59 13.59
N ALA A 18 18.75 63.65 13.74
CA ALA A 18 17.87 63.58 14.91
C ALA A 18 18.64 63.29 16.20
N LEU A 19 19.65 62.40 16.14
CA LEU A 19 20.58 62.13 17.25
C LEU A 19 21.45 63.35 17.60
N GLN A 20 21.89 64.12 16.61
CA GLN A 20 22.67 65.35 16.82
C GLN A 20 21.87 66.48 17.47
N ASN A 21 20.55 66.48 17.28
CA ASN A 21 19.62 67.48 17.83
C ASN A 21 18.95 67.04 19.15
N ASP A 22 19.38 65.90 19.75
CA ASP A 22 18.80 65.28 20.96
C ASP A 22 17.28 65.04 20.88
N ASN A 23 16.75 64.88 19.66
CA ASN A 23 15.32 64.68 19.41
C ASN A 23 14.94 63.21 19.54
N GLN A 24 14.72 62.75 20.79
CA GLN A 24 14.45 61.34 21.08
C GLN A 24 13.17 60.79 20.44
N GLU A 25 12.15 61.62 20.22
CA GLU A 25 10.90 61.18 19.57
C GLU A 25 11.13 60.80 18.10
N GLU A 26 11.91 61.63 17.38
CA GLU A 26 12.21 61.41 15.96
C GLU A 26 13.18 60.23 15.76
N VAL A 27 14.11 60.02 16.70
CA VAL A 27 14.97 58.84 16.73
C VAL A 27 14.16 57.56 16.94
N ALA A 28 13.21 57.56 17.87
CA ALA A 28 12.34 56.41 18.13
C ALA A 28 11.48 56.07 16.91
N ALA A 29 10.85 57.06 16.29
CA ALA A 29 10.03 56.87 15.09
C ALA A 29 10.83 56.31 13.90
N LEU A 30 12.04 56.83 13.66
CA LEU A 30 12.92 56.33 12.59
C LEU A 30 13.47 54.93 12.88
N LEU A 31 13.70 54.59 14.16
CA LEU A 31 14.07 53.22 14.55
C LEU A 31 12.90 52.25 14.35
N ASP A 32 11.69 52.65 14.73
CA ASP A 32 10.48 51.84 14.56
C ASP A 32 10.16 51.60 13.08
N ASP A 33 10.32 52.59 12.21
CA ASP A 33 10.19 52.41 10.76
C ASP A 33 11.22 51.41 10.21
N LEU A 34 12.46 51.44 10.71
CA LEU A 34 13.51 50.51 10.30
C LEU A 34 13.29 49.10 10.82
N THR A 35 12.78 48.94 12.06
CA THR A 35 12.44 47.62 12.61
C THR A 35 11.24 47.02 11.88
N GLN A 36 10.21 47.83 11.59
CA GLN A 36 9.02 47.38 10.85
C GLN A 36 9.35 46.97 9.42
N LEU A 37 10.24 47.71 8.73
CA LEU A 37 10.73 47.33 7.41
C LEU A 37 11.45 45.98 7.45
N ARG A 38 12.32 45.78 8.45
CA ARG A 38 13.06 44.53 8.63
C ARG A 38 12.15 43.35 8.97
N GLU A 39 11.15 43.56 9.83
CA GLU A 39 10.16 42.55 10.17
C GLU A 39 9.34 42.16 8.94
N SER A 40 8.86 43.14 8.17
CA SER A 40 8.12 42.88 6.92
C SER A 40 8.93 42.04 5.93
N GLU A 41 10.22 42.34 5.74
CA GLU A 41 11.10 41.54 4.88
C GLU A 41 11.29 40.11 5.40
N LEU A 42 11.46 39.92 6.71
CA LEU A 42 11.57 38.59 7.31
C LEU A 42 10.27 37.80 7.11
N TYR A 43 9.11 38.42 7.30
CA TYR A 43 7.82 37.79 7.02
C TYR A 43 7.64 37.45 5.53
N GLN A 44 8.04 38.34 4.61
CA GLN A 44 7.99 38.05 3.18
C GLN A 44 8.90 36.90 2.79
N ARG A 45 10.11 36.81 3.36
CA ARG A 45 11.02 35.69 3.13
C ARG A 45 10.51 34.39 3.73
N LEU A 46 9.95 34.43 4.94
CA LEU A 46 9.34 33.28 5.57
C LEU A 46 8.17 32.77 4.73
N ASN A 47 7.29 33.67 4.28
CA ASN A 47 6.19 33.32 3.38
C ASN A 47 6.67 32.77 2.04
N SER A 48 7.69 33.38 1.42
CA SER A 48 8.25 32.89 0.16
C SER A 48 8.86 31.50 0.33
N LEU A 49 9.55 31.25 1.45
CA LEU A 49 10.15 29.95 1.76
C LEU A 49 9.07 28.90 2.02
N THR A 50 8.06 29.24 2.83
CA THR A 50 6.93 28.35 3.12
C THR A 50 6.14 28.04 1.85
N ASN A 51 5.86 29.03 1.00
CA ASN A 51 5.17 28.81 -0.26
C ASN A 51 6.00 28.01 -1.26
N ASN A 52 7.32 28.21 -1.31
CA ASN A 52 8.19 27.43 -2.18
C ASN A 52 8.29 25.98 -1.69
N LEU A 53 8.49 25.76 -0.39
CA LEU A 53 8.45 24.44 0.22
C LEU A 53 7.11 23.74 -0.03
N HIS A 54 6.01 24.46 0.17
CA HIS A 54 4.67 23.94 -0.07
C HIS A 54 4.47 23.59 -1.54
N GLY A 55 4.87 24.46 -2.48
CA GLY A 55 4.83 24.16 -3.91
C GLY A 55 5.68 22.95 -4.32
N THR A 56 6.86 22.78 -3.73
CA THR A 56 7.68 21.58 -3.98
C THR A 56 7.08 20.30 -3.39
N LEU A 57 6.34 20.41 -2.27
CA LEU A 57 5.58 19.29 -1.70
C LEU A 57 4.37 18.96 -2.57
N ASP A 58 3.70 19.98 -3.10
CA ASP A 58 2.58 19.86 -4.05
C ASP A 58 3.02 19.13 -5.32
N GLU A 59 4.15 19.51 -5.89
CA GLU A 59 4.77 18.86 -7.06
C GLU A 59 5.30 17.45 -6.75
N LEU A 60 5.63 17.12 -5.50
CA LEU A 60 6.06 15.77 -5.10
C LEU A 60 4.87 14.84 -4.86
N VAL A 61 3.73 15.41 -4.46
CA VAL A 61 2.41 14.76 -4.34
C VAL A 61 1.70 14.81 -5.69
N ASP A 62 2.46 14.77 -6.79
CA ASP A 62 1.90 14.75 -8.14
C ASP A 62 0.93 13.56 -8.30
N ASN A 63 -0.06 13.74 -9.18
CA ASN A 63 -1.25 12.91 -9.35
C ASN A 63 -0.98 11.40 -9.34
N GLN A 64 0.21 10.95 -9.74
CA GLN A 64 0.60 9.54 -9.73
C GLN A 64 0.68 8.94 -8.31
N LEU A 65 1.27 9.63 -7.32
CA LEU A 65 1.32 9.12 -5.94
C LEU A 65 -0.08 9.11 -5.33
N LEU A 66 -0.89 10.13 -5.64
CA LEU A 66 -2.29 10.23 -5.25
C LEU A 66 -3.12 9.06 -5.83
N LEU A 67 -3.00 8.80 -7.13
CA LEU A 67 -3.64 7.69 -7.84
C LEU A 67 -3.19 6.33 -7.30
N GLN A 68 -1.89 6.14 -7.08
CA GLN A 68 -1.33 4.90 -6.53
C GLN A 68 -1.82 4.65 -5.10
N THR A 69 -1.85 5.69 -4.26
CA THR A 69 -2.35 5.58 -2.89
C THR A 69 -3.85 5.30 -2.86
N LYS A 70 -4.63 5.92 -3.77
CA LYS A 70 -6.08 5.73 -3.82
C LYS A 70 -6.50 4.36 -4.37
N HIS A 71 -5.77 3.83 -5.35
CA HIS A 71 -6.22 2.65 -6.10
C HIS A 71 -5.27 1.46 -6.04
N ASP A 72 -3.97 1.67 -6.30
CA ASP A 72 -3.05 0.56 -6.51
C ASP A 72 -2.64 -0.10 -5.17
N ILE A 73 -2.35 0.69 -4.13
CA ILE A 73 -1.95 0.18 -2.81
C ILE A 73 -3.08 -0.60 -2.11
N PRO A 74 -4.32 -0.09 -2.05
CA PRO A 74 -5.43 -0.84 -1.46
C PRO A 74 -5.75 -2.13 -2.22
N ASP A 75 -5.76 -2.10 -3.57
CA ASP A 75 -6.04 -3.28 -4.41
C ASP A 75 -4.97 -4.36 -4.22
N VAL A 76 -3.68 -3.99 -4.19
CA VAL A 76 -2.59 -4.93 -3.91
C VAL A 76 -2.72 -5.53 -2.51
N THR A 77 -3.09 -4.72 -1.52
CA THR A 77 -3.26 -5.19 -0.13
C THR A 77 -4.38 -6.23 -0.04
N GLU A 78 -5.56 -5.94 -0.61
CA GLU A 78 -6.71 -6.86 -0.62
C GLU A 78 -6.40 -8.17 -1.38
N ARG A 79 -5.66 -8.09 -2.51
CA ARG A 79 -5.20 -9.28 -3.24
C ARG A 79 -4.21 -10.12 -2.44
N LEU A 80 -3.27 -9.49 -1.74
CA LEU A 80 -2.30 -10.20 -0.90
C LEU A 80 -2.98 -10.89 0.27
N GLU A 81 -3.98 -10.24 0.88
CA GLU A 81 -4.83 -10.84 1.92
C GLU A 81 -5.61 -12.05 1.38
N TYR A 82 -6.18 -11.94 0.17
CA TYR A 82 -6.85 -13.07 -0.48
C TYR A 82 -5.90 -14.24 -0.75
N VAL A 83 -4.70 -13.97 -1.29
CA VAL A 83 -3.68 -15.01 -1.55
C VAL A 83 -3.26 -15.67 -0.24
N LEU A 84 -3.04 -14.90 0.82
CA LEU A 84 -2.71 -15.42 2.14
C LEU A 84 -3.82 -16.34 2.67
N SER A 85 -5.08 -15.90 2.64
CA SER A 85 -6.22 -16.70 3.10
C SER A 85 -6.43 -17.96 2.25
N SER A 86 -6.35 -17.84 0.93
CA SER A 86 -6.60 -18.95 0.01
C SER A 86 -5.50 -20.01 0.10
N THR A 87 -4.24 -19.58 0.27
CA THR A 87 -3.12 -20.51 0.48
C THR A 87 -3.22 -21.20 1.84
N ALA A 88 -3.62 -20.49 2.90
CA ALA A 88 -3.90 -21.09 4.21
C ALA A 88 -4.97 -22.19 4.11
N GLU A 89 -6.13 -21.87 3.52
CA GLU A 89 -7.23 -22.83 3.36
C GLU A 89 -6.83 -24.05 2.52
N ALA A 90 -6.10 -23.84 1.42
CA ALA A 90 -5.64 -24.95 0.56
C ALA A 90 -4.68 -25.90 1.31
N CYS A 91 -3.84 -25.36 2.18
CA CYS A 91 -2.95 -26.18 2.99
C CYS A 91 -3.67 -26.90 4.13
N ASP A 92 -4.62 -26.27 4.81
CA ASP A 92 -5.48 -26.95 5.79
C ASP A 92 -6.19 -28.15 5.15
N LYS A 93 -6.73 -27.97 3.93
CA LYS A 93 -7.34 -29.06 3.16
C LYS A 93 -6.34 -30.17 2.82
N THR A 94 -5.10 -29.80 2.49
CA THR A 94 -4.04 -30.76 2.14
C THR A 94 -3.57 -31.55 3.37
N LEU A 95 -3.42 -30.90 4.53
CA LEU A 95 -3.12 -31.54 5.81
C LEU A 95 -4.21 -32.53 6.18
N ALA A 96 -5.48 -32.09 6.17
CA ALA A 96 -6.61 -32.95 6.49
C ALA A 96 -6.74 -34.15 5.54
N SER A 97 -6.43 -33.96 4.25
CA SER A 97 -6.41 -35.06 3.27
C SER A 97 -5.26 -36.04 3.53
N THR A 98 -4.11 -35.52 3.93
CA THR A 98 -2.91 -36.31 4.25
C THR A 98 -3.11 -37.14 5.51
N GLU A 99 -3.71 -36.56 6.55
CA GLU A 99 -4.08 -37.28 7.78
C GLU A 99 -5.04 -38.43 7.50
N LYS A 100 -6.11 -38.19 6.72
CA LYS A 100 -7.03 -39.26 6.28
C LYS A 100 -6.31 -40.36 5.50
N ALA A 101 -5.35 -40.00 4.65
CA ALA A 101 -4.56 -40.98 3.90
C ALA A 101 -3.68 -41.83 4.84
N MET A 102 -3.13 -41.24 5.91
CA MET A 102 -2.40 -41.97 6.95
C MET A 102 -3.32 -42.93 7.73
N GLU A 103 -4.51 -42.49 8.12
CA GLU A 103 -5.51 -43.36 8.80
C GLU A 103 -5.90 -44.56 7.91
N ILE A 104 -6.13 -44.31 6.62
CA ILE A 104 -6.42 -45.38 5.64
C ILE A 104 -5.20 -46.32 5.50
N SER A 105 -3.98 -45.77 5.45
CA SER A 105 -2.74 -46.54 5.38
C SER A 105 -2.59 -47.49 6.58
N GLU A 106 -2.85 -47.00 7.80
CA GLU A 106 -2.88 -47.81 9.02
C GLU A 106 -3.95 -48.91 8.95
N SER A 107 -5.18 -48.56 8.54
CA SER A 107 -6.26 -49.54 8.40
C SER A 107 -5.91 -50.65 7.40
N ILE A 108 -5.28 -50.30 6.28
CA ILE A 108 -4.80 -51.27 5.29
C ILE A 108 -3.71 -52.15 5.91
N GLN A 109 -2.79 -51.58 6.70
CA GLN A 109 -1.73 -52.33 7.36
C GLN A 109 -2.30 -53.37 8.35
N THR A 110 -3.29 -52.99 9.15
CA THR A 110 -4.01 -53.93 10.03
C THR A 110 -4.73 -55.02 9.24
N PHE A 111 -5.45 -54.64 8.17
CA PHE A 111 -6.18 -55.61 7.33
C PHE A 111 -5.23 -56.65 6.71
N ILE A 112 -4.05 -56.23 6.27
CA ILE A 112 -3.04 -57.12 5.71
C ILE A 112 -2.52 -58.10 6.76
N GLN A 113 -2.19 -57.62 7.96
CA GLN A 113 -1.70 -58.45 9.06
C GLN A 113 -2.70 -59.54 9.47
N GLU A 114 -4.00 -59.30 9.30
CA GLU A 114 -5.05 -60.24 9.67
C GLU A 114 -5.43 -61.26 8.58
N ASN A 115 -5.20 -60.96 7.29
CA ASN A 115 -5.83 -61.70 6.19
C ASN A 115 -4.88 -62.26 5.11
N LEU A 116 -3.59 -61.93 5.11
CA LEU A 116 -2.65 -62.32 4.05
C LEU A 116 -1.53 -63.26 4.52
N THR A 117 -0.98 -64.02 3.58
CA THR A 117 0.19 -64.88 3.78
C THR A 117 1.51 -64.09 3.75
N ASP A 118 2.50 -64.53 4.53
CA ASP A 118 3.80 -63.87 4.80
C ASP A 118 4.51 -63.29 3.55
N GLU A 119 4.48 -63.99 2.41
CA GLU A 119 5.17 -63.56 1.18
C GLU A 119 4.51 -62.34 0.52
N GLN A 120 3.18 -62.27 0.51
CA GLN A 120 2.43 -61.12 -0.03
C GLN A 120 2.43 -59.93 0.93
N GLN A 121 2.47 -60.20 2.23
CA GLN A 121 2.57 -59.19 3.28
C GLN A 121 3.85 -58.35 3.13
N ALA A 122 5.01 -58.98 2.94
CA ALA A 122 6.30 -58.27 2.84
C ALA A 122 6.34 -57.25 1.68
N GLN A 123 5.75 -57.58 0.52
CA GLN A 123 5.72 -56.67 -0.63
C GLN A 123 4.79 -55.47 -0.38
N ILE A 124 3.63 -55.69 0.24
CA ILE A 124 2.67 -54.60 0.48
C ILE A 124 3.13 -53.71 1.63
N GLU A 125 3.70 -54.27 2.70
CA GLU A 125 4.31 -53.49 3.80
C GLU A 125 5.41 -52.56 3.30
N THR A 126 6.25 -53.03 2.37
CA THR A 126 7.30 -52.18 1.78
C THR A 126 6.68 -50.96 1.09
N ARG A 127 5.61 -51.15 0.30
CA ARG A 127 4.92 -50.06 -0.40
C ARG A 127 4.18 -49.12 0.55
N LEU A 128 3.56 -49.64 1.61
CA LEU A 128 2.91 -48.84 2.66
C LEU A 128 3.92 -47.99 3.43
N ASN A 129 5.08 -48.54 3.76
CA ASN A 129 6.15 -47.79 4.41
C ASN A 129 6.65 -46.64 3.53
N THR A 130 6.80 -46.88 2.21
CA THR A 130 7.11 -45.80 1.26
C THR A 130 6.00 -44.75 1.22
N LEU A 131 4.72 -45.16 1.15
CA LEU A 131 3.58 -44.23 1.16
C LEU A 131 3.57 -43.36 2.43
N ASN A 132 3.72 -43.96 3.61
CA ASN A 132 3.77 -43.24 4.88
C ASN A 132 4.94 -42.26 4.95
N THR A 133 6.09 -42.62 4.37
CA THR A 133 7.24 -41.73 4.26
C THR A 133 6.91 -40.52 3.39
N GLU A 134 6.27 -40.72 2.23
CA GLU A 134 5.88 -39.61 1.35
C GLU A 134 4.79 -38.72 1.97
N LEU A 135 3.80 -39.30 2.66
CA LEU A 135 2.79 -38.53 3.40
C LEU A 135 3.45 -37.69 4.50
N THR A 136 4.44 -38.24 5.21
CA THR A 136 5.22 -37.48 6.21
C THR A 136 6.03 -36.36 5.57
N ASN A 137 6.61 -36.60 4.40
CA ASN A 137 7.32 -35.56 3.64
C ASN A 137 6.39 -34.41 3.24
N ILE A 138 5.13 -34.71 2.88
CA ILE A 138 4.11 -33.68 2.59
C ILE A 138 3.83 -32.85 3.85
N LEU A 139 3.58 -33.47 5.01
CA LEU A 139 3.38 -32.75 6.28
C LEU A 139 4.57 -31.84 6.62
N LEU A 140 5.79 -32.35 6.46
CA LEU A 140 7.01 -31.57 6.68
C LEU A 140 7.14 -30.41 5.70
N ALA A 141 6.85 -30.62 4.41
CA ALA A 141 6.90 -29.57 3.41
C ALA A 141 5.89 -28.45 3.70
N GLN A 142 4.71 -28.79 4.20
CA GLN A 142 3.69 -27.80 4.58
C GLN A 142 4.10 -26.94 5.77
N SER A 143 5.02 -27.40 6.63
CA SER A 143 5.54 -26.56 7.73
C SER A 143 6.27 -25.29 7.24
N PHE A 144 6.80 -25.28 6.00
CA PHE A 144 7.38 -24.06 5.40
C PHE A 144 6.34 -22.99 5.10
N GLN A 145 5.08 -23.38 4.94
CA GLN A 145 4.01 -22.43 4.71
C GLN A 145 3.71 -21.60 5.97
N ASP A 146 3.83 -22.16 7.18
CA ASP A 146 3.64 -21.39 8.41
C ASP A 146 4.61 -20.20 8.46
N LEU A 147 5.88 -20.44 8.14
CA LEU A 147 6.89 -19.38 8.05
C LEU A 147 6.58 -18.39 6.91
N THR A 148 6.18 -18.90 5.74
CA THR A 148 5.85 -18.05 4.58
C THR A 148 4.62 -17.19 4.84
N GLY A 149 3.61 -17.73 5.51
CA GLY A 149 2.39 -17.05 5.91
C GLY A 149 2.66 -15.96 6.96
N GLN A 150 3.55 -16.21 7.92
CA GLN A 150 3.98 -15.19 8.88
C GLN A 150 4.74 -14.03 8.21
N VAL A 151 5.65 -14.34 7.28
CA VAL A 151 6.38 -13.31 6.53
C VAL A 151 5.42 -12.50 5.66
N LEU A 152 4.50 -13.14 4.94
CA LEU A 152 3.53 -12.47 4.09
C LEU A 152 2.56 -11.60 4.90
N ASN A 153 2.06 -12.10 6.05
CA ASN A 153 1.30 -11.29 7.00
C ASN A 153 2.07 -10.04 7.44
N ARG A 154 3.37 -10.17 7.72
CA ARG A 154 4.18 -9.03 8.12
C ARG A 154 4.33 -8.01 6.99
N VAL A 155 4.45 -8.47 5.75
CA VAL A 155 4.49 -7.61 4.56
C VAL A 155 3.17 -6.87 4.38
N VAL A 156 2.03 -7.56 4.48
CA VAL A 156 0.69 -6.94 4.42
C VAL A 156 0.58 -5.81 5.46
N LEU A 157 0.94 -6.07 6.72
CA LEU A 157 0.91 -5.04 7.78
C LEU A 157 1.80 -3.83 7.49
N ILE A 158 2.97 -4.04 6.86
CA ILE A 158 3.86 -2.94 6.49
C ILE A 158 3.25 -2.12 5.36
N ILE A 159 2.64 -2.77 4.36
CA ILE A 159 1.99 -2.09 3.23
C ILE A 159 0.78 -1.30 3.73
N SER A 160 -0.06 -1.86 4.60
CA SER A 160 -1.19 -1.13 5.21
C SER A 160 -0.72 0.06 6.06
N SER A 161 0.41 -0.05 6.75
CA SER A 161 1.00 1.08 7.48
C SER A 161 1.53 2.16 6.54
N LEU A 162 2.09 1.77 5.39
CA LEU A 162 2.53 2.69 4.35
C LEU A 162 1.33 3.42 3.73
N GLU A 163 0.25 2.69 3.42
CA GLU A 163 -1.02 3.22 2.94
C GLU A 163 -1.54 4.31 3.88
N GLN A 164 -1.65 4.02 5.18
CA GLN A 164 -2.10 5.00 6.18
C GLN A 164 -1.20 6.24 6.24
N SER A 165 0.13 6.06 6.15
CA SER A 165 1.08 7.17 6.16
C SER A 165 0.94 8.05 4.92
N LEU A 166 0.68 7.45 3.76
CA LEU A 166 0.45 8.17 2.52
C LEU A 166 -0.90 8.91 2.55
N ILE A 167 -1.97 8.27 3.02
CA ILE A 167 -3.28 8.93 3.24
C ILE A 167 -3.12 10.14 4.17
N GLN A 168 -2.38 9.98 5.26
CA GLN A 168 -2.11 11.08 6.19
C GLN A 168 -1.37 12.23 5.49
N LEU A 169 -0.31 11.92 4.73
CA LEU A 169 0.46 12.94 4.00
C LEU A 169 -0.42 13.69 3.01
N ILE A 170 -1.29 12.99 2.27
CA ILE A 170 -2.25 13.59 1.33
C ILE A 170 -3.21 14.53 2.07
N SER A 171 -3.76 14.09 3.20
CA SER A 171 -4.67 14.92 4.00
C SER A 171 -3.99 16.18 4.57
N GLU A 172 -2.71 16.09 4.92
CA GLU A 172 -1.91 17.21 5.41
C GLU A 172 -1.47 18.16 4.28
N SER A 173 -1.34 17.67 3.04
CA SER A 173 -0.96 18.47 1.86
C SER A 173 -2.10 19.32 1.27
N ARG A 174 -3.26 19.38 1.95
CA ARG A 174 -4.50 20.08 1.51
C ARG A 174 -5.18 19.44 0.29
N HIS A 175 -4.68 18.30 -0.19
CA HIS A 175 -5.40 17.47 -1.14
C HIS A 175 -6.47 16.70 -0.38
N ASP A 176 -7.72 16.83 -0.80
CA ASP A 176 -8.77 15.98 -0.28
C ASP A 176 -8.63 14.61 -0.95
N TYR A 177 -8.34 13.59 -0.15
CA TYR A 177 -8.19 12.21 -0.62
C TYR A 177 -9.43 11.74 -1.39
N ASP A 178 -10.60 12.22 -1.00
CA ASP A 178 -11.88 11.90 -1.64
C ASP A 178 -12.11 12.71 -2.94
N ALA A 179 -11.38 13.81 -3.14
CA ALA A 179 -11.45 14.63 -4.36
C ALA A 179 -10.47 14.20 -5.45
N ILE A 180 -9.58 13.24 -5.17
CA ILE A 180 -8.72 12.62 -6.19
C ILE A 180 -9.66 11.94 -7.20
N PRO A 181 -9.64 12.30 -8.49
CA PRO A 181 -10.51 11.68 -9.48
C PRO A 181 -10.24 10.17 -9.52
N ASP A 182 -11.31 9.38 -9.64
CA ASP A 182 -11.13 7.97 -9.97
C ASP A 182 -10.41 7.86 -11.30
N ARG A 183 -9.55 6.85 -11.43
CA ARG A 183 -8.81 6.57 -12.67
C ARG A 183 -9.82 6.54 -13.83
N GLU A 184 -9.75 7.50 -14.77
CA GLU A 184 -10.61 7.49 -15.96
C GLU A 184 -10.43 6.14 -16.68
N GLU A 185 -11.54 5.46 -16.96
CA GLU A 185 -11.59 4.15 -17.62
C GLU A 185 -10.97 4.12 -19.05
N GLY A 186 -10.41 5.22 -19.52
CA GLY A 186 -9.87 5.39 -20.87
C GLY A 186 -8.38 5.07 -21.08
N SER A 187 -7.61 4.69 -20.04
CA SER A 187 -6.23 4.21 -20.25
C SER A 187 -6.18 2.69 -20.32
N GLU A 188 -6.47 2.16 -21.52
CA GLU A 188 -6.45 0.73 -21.89
C GLU A 188 -5.13 -0.01 -21.60
N GLN A 189 -4.09 0.64 -21.05
CA GLN A 189 -2.78 0.02 -20.87
C GLN A 189 -2.53 -0.59 -19.49
N THR A 190 -3.24 -0.17 -18.42
CA THR A 190 -3.02 -0.75 -17.06
C THR A 190 -4.18 -1.65 -16.62
N SER A 191 -5.42 -1.31 -16.95
CA SER A 191 -6.58 -2.19 -16.69
C SER A 191 -6.62 -3.42 -17.60
N ALA A 192 -6.00 -3.38 -18.79
CA ALA A 192 -5.96 -4.53 -19.70
C ALA A 192 -4.93 -5.61 -19.28
N GLU A 193 -3.81 -5.23 -18.64
CA GLU A 193 -2.83 -6.20 -18.13
C GLU A 193 -3.33 -6.94 -16.87
N MET A 194 -4.30 -6.38 -16.14
CA MET A 194 -4.88 -6.98 -14.93
C MET A 194 -6.30 -7.52 -15.10
N LYS A 195 -7.01 -7.22 -16.20
CA LYS A 195 -8.27 -7.90 -16.57
C LYS A 195 -7.97 -9.36 -16.95
N GLY A 196 -8.23 -10.28 -16.02
CA GLY A 196 -8.25 -11.72 -16.30
C GLY A 196 -7.15 -12.58 -15.65
N ILE A 197 -6.35 -12.03 -14.73
CA ILE A 197 -5.37 -12.83 -13.97
C ILE A 197 -5.93 -13.12 -12.57
N GLY A 198 -6.73 -14.19 -12.47
CA GLY A 198 -7.24 -14.72 -11.21
C GLY A 198 -8.67 -14.28 -10.86
N PRO A 199 -9.24 -14.85 -9.78
CA PRO A 199 -10.58 -14.48 -9.33
C PRO A 199 -10.65 -12.98 -9.00
N ASN A 200 -11.78 -12.34 -9.32
CA ASN A 200 -12.07 -10.95 -8.93
C ASN A 200 -12.26 -10.89 -7.42
N VAL A 201 -11.18 -10.56 -6.71
CA VAL A 201 -11.11 -10.65 -5.25
C VAL A 201 -11.33 -9.32 -4.56
N THR A 202 -11.14 -8.21 -5.29
CA THR A 202 -11.24 -6.86 -4.72
C THR A 202 -12.64 -6.28 -4.81
N GLN A 203 -13.05 -5.43 -3.86
CA GLN A 203 -14.40 -4.85 -3.86
C GLN A 203 -14.70 -4.08 -5.16
N LYS A 204 -13.71 -3.35 -5.68
CA LYS A 204 -13.82 -2.62 -6.95
C LYS A 204 -13.89 -3.57 -8.16
N SER A 205 -13.07 -4.62 -8.19
CA SER A 205 -13.13 -5.63 -9.26
C SER A 205 -14.40 -6.50 -9.23
N LYS A 206 -15.02 -6.70 -8.05
CA LYS A 206 -16.33 -7.35 -7.93
C LYS A 206 -17.45 -6.49 -8.51
N GLN A 207 -17.40 -5.17 -8.33
CA GLN A 207 -18.39 -4.25 -8.86
C GLN A 207 -18.31 -4.18 -10.40
N ASP A 208 -17.09 -4.00 -10.94
CA ASP A 208 -16.83 -4.05 -12.39
C ASP A 208 -17.20 -5.41 -13.03
N SER A 209 -17.08 -6.51 -12.28
CA SER A 209 -17.45 -7.85 -12.76
C SER A 209 -18.95 -8.09 -12.79
N LEU A 210 -19.71 -7.44 -11.89
CA LEU A 210 -21.16 -7.50 -11.88
C LEU A 210 -21.71 -6.69 -13.06
N ASP A 211 -21.16 -5.50 -13.30
CA ASP A 211 -21.51 -4.66 -14.44
C ASP A 211 -21.14 -5.36 -15.78
N ALA A 212 -19.97 -6.01 -15.84
CA ALA A 212 -19.58 -6.81 -17.01
C ALA A 212 -20.41 -8.10 -17.21
N GLN A 213 -21.06 -8.63 -16.16
CA GLN A 213 -21.95 -9.79 -16.28
C GLN A 213 -23.34 -9.37 -16.78
N ASP A 214 -23.86 -8.23 -16.30
CA ASP A 214 -25.09 -7.63 -16.86
C ASP A 214 -24.91 -7.30 -18.34
N ASP A 215 -23.75 -6.78 -18.76
CA ASP A 215 -23.43 -6.52 -20.18
C ASP A 215 -23.37 -7.81 -21.03
N VAL A 216 -22.93 -8.93 -20.45
CA VAL A 216 -22.91 -10.24 -21.13
C VAL A 216 -24.31 -10.82 -21.23
N ASP A 217 -25.12 -10.70 -20.18
CA ASP A 217 -26.52 -11.14 -20.20
C ASP A 217 -27.37 -10.30 -21.16
N ASP A 218 -27.08 -9.00 -21.29
CA ASP A 218 -27.68 -8.12 -22.30
C ASP A 218 -27.25 -8.50 -23.73
N LEU A 219 -25.99 -8.83 -23.95
CA LEU A 219 -25.48 -9.32 -25.25
C LEU A 219 -26.05 -10.71 -25.61
N LEU A 220 -26.27 -11.58 -24.64
CA LEU A 220 -26.92 -12.88 -24.84
C LEU A 220 -28.43 -12.72 -25.11
N GLY A 221 -29.08 -11.78 -24.41
CA GLY A 221 -30.46 -11.37 -24.67
C GLY A 221 -30.66 -10.77 -26.06
N GLU A 222 -29.69 -9.99 -26.56
CA GLU A 222 -29.70 -9.44 -27.92
C GLU A 222 -29.44 -10.52 -28.99
N LEU A 223 -28.68 -11.58 -28.65
CA LEU A 223 -28.44 -12.74 -29.54
C LEU A 223 -29.57 -13.80 -29.49
N GLY A 224 -30.56 -13.62 -28.61
CA GLY A 224 -31.78 -14.42 -28.58
C GLY A 224 -31.60 -15.85 -28.05
N ILE A 225 -30.69 -16.07 -27.11
CA ILE A 225 -30.56 -17.32 -26.34
C ILE A 225 -30.69 -17.04 -24.85
#